data_AF-A0A8R2QYF7-F1
#
_entry.id   AF-A0A8R2QYF7-F1
#
_cell.length_a   1.000
_cell.length_b   1.000
_cell.length_c   1.000
_cell.angle_alpha   90.00
_cell.angle_beta   90.00
_cell.angle_gamma   90.00
#
_symmetry.space_group_name_H-M   'P 1'
#
loop_
_entity.id
_entity.type
_entity.pdbx_description
1 polymer ?
#
loop_
_entity_poly.entity_id
_entity_poly.type
_entity_poly.pdbx_seq_one_letter_code
_entity_poly.pdbx_strand_id
1 'polypeptide(L)'
;MYRLIILLVLLVGVLYSLHLLVQDYQALTAAPKLLRFLFKRDLRSSQHLRGSVRWRRILQHDPIQCARYLYCDLGARPPNNSVGRGFVYMLTLKPHDEDLQSLEYFQMAYHRGQLGGIFGCKEYYPMCPFDAQLLFRLIQYLIDKQ
;
A
#
# COMPACT_ATOMS: atom_id res chain seq x y z
N MET A 1 31.16 -8.97 -4.98
CA MET A 1 30.06 -9.90 -5.31
C MET A 1 28.94 -9.88 -4.28
N TYR A 2 29.21 -10.06 -2.98
CA TYR A 2 28.18 -10.04 -1.93
C TYR A 2 27.31 -8.76 -1.89
N ARG A 3 27.88 -7.58 -2.15
CA ARG A 3 27.11 -6.31 -2.21
C ARG A 3 26.01 -6.34 -3.27
N LEU A 4 26.27 -6.91 -4.44
CA LEU A 4 25.30 -7.01 -5.53
C LEU A 4 24.19 -8.00 -5.18
N ILE A 5 24.55 -9.12 -4.54
CA ILE A 5 23.58 -10.11 -4.07
C ILE A 5 22.66 -9.51 -3.00
N ILE A 6 23.21 -8.75 -2.04
CA ILE A 6 22.42 -8.06 -1.01
C ILE A 6 21.46 -7.05 -1.65
N LEU A 7 21.93 -6.23 -2.59
CA LEU A 7 21.09 -5.27 -3.29
C LEU A 7 19.97 -5.95 -4.09
N LEU A 8 20.26 -7.08 -4.73
CA LEU A 8 19.26 -7.86 -5.47
C LEU A 8 18.18 -8.42 -4.53
N VAL A 9 18.57 -8.99 -3.39
CA VAL A 9 17.61 -9.51 -2.39
C VAL A 9 16.74 -8.39 -1.84
N LEU A 10 17.32 -7.23 -1.53
CA LEU A 10 16.57 -6.06 -1.06
C LEU A 10 15.57 -5.57 -2.11
N LEU A 11 16.01 -5.47 -3.37
CA LEU A 11 15.15 -5.06 -4.47
C LEU A 11 13.95 -6.02 -4.63
N VAL A 12 14.20 -7.33 -4.63
CA VAL A 12 13.15 -8.35 -4.74
C VAL A 12 12.19 -8.26 -3.55
N GLY A 13 12.69 -8.07 -2.33
CA GLY A 13 11.85 -7.90 -1.14
C GLY A 13 10.94 -6.67 -1.22
N VAL A 14 11.46 -5.53 -1.69
CA VAL A 14 10.64 -4.33 -1.91
C VAL A 14 9.61 -4.56 -3.00
N LEU A 15 10.00 -5.14 -4.13
CA LEU A 15 9.06 -5.45 -5.20
C LEU A 15 7.94 -6.39 -4.72
N TYR A 16 8.25 -7.35 -3.85
CA TYR A 16 7.25 -8.25 -3.30
C TYR A 16 6.26 -7.54 -2.36
N SER A 17 6.73 -6.67 -1.47
CA SER A 17 5.83 -5.88 -0.61
C SER A 17 4.95 -4.92 -1.41
N LEU A 18 5.50 -4.25 -2.44
CA LEU A 18 4.72 -3.43 -3.37
C LEU A 18 3.71 -4.27 -4.16
N HIS A 19 4.08 -5.48 -4.58
CA HIS A 19 3.18 -6.39 -5.26
C HIS A 19 1.98 -6.79 -4.37
N LEU A 20 2.21 -7.10 -3.10
CA LEU A 20 1.12 -7.39 -2.14
C LEU A 20 0.16 -6.20 -1.98
N LEU A 21 0.71 -4.98 -1.90
CA LEU A 21 -0.09 -3.75 -1.86
C LEU A 21 -0.94 -3.57 -3.12
N VAL A 22 -0.35 -3.76 -4.30
CA VAL A 22 -1.03 -3.67 -5.59
C VAL A 22 -2.12 -4.73 -5.71
N GLN A 23 -1.84 -5.96 -5.29
CA GLN A 23 -2.80 -7.06 -5.32
C GLN A 23 -4.04 -6.73 -4.48
N ASP A 24 -3.87 -6.24 -3.25
CA ASP A 24 -5.00 -5.87 -2.39
C ASP A 24 -5.74 -4.63 -2.95
N TYR A 25 -5.03 -3.63 -3.50
CA TYR A 25 -5.63 -2.49 -4.20
C TYR A 25 -6.49 -2.92 -5.40
N GLN A 26 -5.99 -3.83 -6.23
CA GLN A 26 -6.73 -4.34 -7.39
C GLN A 26 -7.93 -5.19 -6.96
N ALA A 27 -7.80 -6.01 -5.91
CA ALA A 27 -8.94 -6.75 -5.37
C ALA A 27 -10.08 -5.79 -4.96
N LEU A 28 -9.74 -4.66 -4.35
CA LEU A 28 -10.71 -3.63 -3.94
C LEU A 28 -11.33 -2.86 -5.12
N THR A 29 -10.56 -2.62 -6.19
CA THR A 29 -10.98 -1.78 -7.31
C THR A 29 -11.58 -2.57 -8.49
N ALA A 30 -11.21 -3.83 -8.66
CA ALA A 30 -11.68 -4.72 -9.73
C ALA A 30 -12.92 -5.53 -9.33
N ALA A 31 -13.01 -5.99 -8.07
CA ALA A 31 -14.18 -6.71 -7.56
C ALA A 31 -15.51 -5.95 -7.79
N PRO A 32 -15.64 -4.64 -7.51
CA PRO A 32 -16.88 -3.91 -7.78
C PRO A 32 -17.16 -3.74 -9.28
N LYS A 33 -16.17 -3.79 -10.18
CA LYS A 33 -16.42 -3.72 -11.64
C LYS A 33 -16.95 -5.05 -12.19
N LEU A 34 -16.31 -6.16 -11.80
CA LEU A 34 -16.68 -7.51 -12.25
C LEU A 34 -18.04 -7.92 -11.68
N LEU A 35 -18.28 -7.62 -10.40
CA LEU A 35 -19.56 -7.92 -9.74
C LEU A 35 -20.68 -7.00 -10.17
N ARG A 36 -20.42 -5.74 -10.55
CA ARG A 36 -21.47 -4.88 -11.16
C ARG A 36 -21.85 -5.33 -12.57
N PHE A 37 -20.95 -6.04 -13.25
CA PHE A 37 -21.24 -6.70 -14.53
C PHE A 37 -22.00 -8.02 -14.33
N LEU A 38 -21.64 -8.83 -13.31
CA LEU A 38 -22.23 -10.15 -13.05
C LEU A 38 -23.50 -10.13 -12.18
N PHE A 39 -23.63 -9.18 -11.25
CA PHE A 39 -24.72 -9.06 -10.28
C PHE A 39 -25.48 -7.73 -10.45
N LYS A 40 -26.17 -7.59 -11.59
CA LYS A 40 -27.12 -6.48 -11.83
C LYS A 40 -28.44 -6.63 -11.03
N ARG A 41 -28.55 -7.61 -10.12
CA ARG A 41 -29.72 -7.88 -9.28
C ARG A 41 -29.29 -8.01 -7.81
N ASP A 42 -30.04 -7.29 -6.98
CA ASP A 42 -30.05 -7.25 -5.52
C ASP A 42 -29.00 -6.42 -4.76
N LEU A 43 -29.34 -5.13 -4.63
CA LEU A 43 -28.76 -4.11 -3.75
C LEU A 43 -28.99 -4.38 -2.23
N ARG A 44 -29.13 -5.64 -1.81
CA ARG A 44 -29.31 -6.00 -0.38
C ARG A 44 -28.18 -6.86 0.20
N SER A 45 -27.32 -7.46 -0.63
CA SER A 45 -26.19 -8.31 -0.18
C SER A 45 -24.83 -7.58 -0.17
N SER A 46 -24.81 -6.27 -0.40
CA SER A 46 -23.55 -5.50 -0.51
C SER A 46 -22.78 -5.32 0.80
N GLN A 47 -23.27 -5.82 1.94
CA GLN A 47 -22.57 -5.75 3.22
C GLN A 47 -21.39 -6.74 3.34
N HIS A 48 -21.42 -7.87 2.62
CA HIS A 48 -20.36 -8.89 2.66
C HIS A 48 -19.24 -8.69 1.62
N LEU A 49 -19.32 -7.61 0.82
CA LEU A 49 -18.33 -7.27 -0.21
C LEU A 49 -17.41 -6.12 0.21
N ARG A 50 -17.25 -5.89 1.51
CA ARG A 50 -16.19 -5.00 2.00
C ARG A 50 -14.88 -5.75 1.92
N GLY A 51 -14.17 -5.60 0.81
CA GLY A 51 -12.79 -6.07 0.74
C GLY A 51 -11.98 -5.42 1.86
N SER A 52 -11.13 -6.22 2.49
CA SER A 52 -10.19 -5.80 3.50
C SER A 52 -8.77 -5.88 2.96
N VAL A 53 -7.87 -5.10 3.54
CA VAL A 53 -6.44 -5.17 3.21
C VAL A 53 -5.73 -6.02 4.25
N ARG A 54 -4.85 -6.92 3.80
CA ARG A 54 -4.08 -7.82 4.67
C ARG A 54 -2.84 -7.11 5.18
N TRP A 55 -3.03 -6.10 6.02
CA TRP A 55 -1.99 -5.24 6.55
C TRP A 55 -0.87 -6.00 7.25
N ARG A 56 -1.20 -7.05 8.01
CA ARG A 56 -0.23 -7.91 8.70
C ARG A 56 0.71 -8.56 7.70
N ARG A 57 0.16 -9.09 6.60
CA ARG A 57 0.97 -9.70 5.55
C ARG A 57 1.88 -8.68 4.89
N ILE A 58 1.40 -7.47 4.61
CA ILE A 58 2.22 -6.41 4.03
C ILE A 58 3.35 -6.02 4.98
N LEU A 59 3.05 -5.80 6.27
CA LEU A 59 4.04 -5.42 7.28
C LEU A 59 5.12 -6.48 7.47
N GLN A 60 4.75 -7.76 7.49
CA GLN A 60 5.69 -8.88 7.60
C GLN A 60 6.70 -8.92 6.45
N HIS A 61 6.31 -8.42 5.27
CA HIS A 61 7.16 -8.37 4.08
C HIS A 61 7.78 -6.98 3.85
N ASP A 62 7.63 -6.06 4.81
CA ASP A 62 8.22 -4.71 4.79
C ASP A 62 9.33 -4.52 5.86
N PRO A 63 10.35 -5.40 5.94
CA PRO A 63 11.40 -5.29 6.96
C PRO A 63 12.25 -4.02 6.78
N ILE A 64 12.41 -3.54 5.54
CA ILE A 64 13.14 -2.32 5.22
C ILE A 64 12.24 -1.08 5.09
N GLN A 65 11.00 -1.17 5.57
CA GLN A 65 10.13 -0.01 5.82
C GLN A 65 9.68 0.77 4.57
N CYS A 66 9.89 0.26 3.35
CA CYS A 66 9.53 0.96 2.13
C CYS A 66 8.02 1.11 1.92
N ALA A 67 7.21 0.14 2.34
CA ALA A 67 5.75 0.27 2.29
C ALA A 67 5.27 1.37 3.25
N ARG A 68 5.80 1.41 4.48
CA ARG A 68 5.48 2.47 5.44
C ARG A 68 6.01 3.84 5.01
N TYR A 69 7.22 3.90 4.45
CA TYR A 69 7.80 5.11 3.88
C TYR A 69 6.92 5.68 2.75
N LEU A 70 6.39 4.82 1.87
CA LEU A 70 5.44 5.22 0.84
C LEU A 70 4.17 5.84 1.44
N TYR A 71 3.57 5.22 2.46
CA TYR A 71 2.39 5.77 3.12
C TYR A 71 2.66 7.10 3.83
N CYS A 72 3.84 7.26 4.42
CA CYS A 72 4.27 8.54 4.93
C CYS A 72 4.34 9.60 3.83
N ASP A 73 4.94 9.26 2.69
CA ASP A 73 5.01 10.19 1.57
C ASP A 73 3.64 10.56 1.01
N LEU A 74 2.69 9.62 0.96
CA LEU A 74 1.28 9.89 0.59
C LEU A 74 0.60 10.88 1.56
N GLY A 75 1.01 10.89 2.83
CA GLY A 75 0.54 11.86 3.83
C GLY A 75 1.19 13.23 3.66
N ALA A 76 2.50 13.25 3.36
CA ALA A 76 3.25 14.48 3.13
C ALA A 76 2.89 15.18 1.81
N ARG A 77 2.55 14.39 0.78
CA ARG A 77 2.18 14.87 -0.56
C ARG A 77 0.84 14.24 -0.96
N PRO A 78 -0.29 14.90 -0.62
CA PRO A 78 -1.61 14.39 -0.95
C PRO A 78 -1.73 14.02 -2.43
N PRO A 79 -2.21 12.81 -2.77
CA PRO A 79 -2.15 12.30 -4.13
C PRO A 79 -3.12 13.02 -5.08
N ASN A 80 -2.61 13.47 -6.22
CA ASN A 80 -3.41 14.09 -7.28
C ASN A 80 -4.03 13.08 -8.27
N ASN A 81 -3.58 11.82 -8.25
CA ASN A 81 -4.05 10.76 -9.13
C ASN A 81 -4.95 9.75 -8.40
N SER A 82 -5.72 8.97 -9.17
CA SER A 82 -6.69 7.99 -8.64
C SER A 82 -6.02 6.86 -7.87
N VAL A 83 -4.85 6.39 -8.33
CA VAL A 83 -4.09 5.31 -7.68
C VAL A 83 -3.72 5.72 -6.27
N GLY A 84 -3.05 6.86 -6.09
CA GLY A 84 -2.65 7.34 -4.78
C GLY A 84 -3.85 7.57 -3.85
N ARG A 85 -4.95 8.13 -4.36
CA ARG A 85 -6.19 8.28 -3.57
C ARG A 85 -6.75 6.93 -3.11
N GLY A 86 -6.68 5.90 -3.94
CA GLY A 86 -7.15 4.58 -3.54
C GLY A 86 -6.24 3.88 -2.52
N PHE A 87 -4.92 4.10 -2.58
CA PHE A 87 -4.02 3.70 -1.49
C PHE A 87 -4.36 4.42 -0.18
N VAL A 88 -4.65 5.72 -0.21
CA VAL A 88 -5.12 6.44 1.00
C VAL A 88 -6.47 5.88 1.49
N TYR A 89 -7.40 5.59 0.57
CA TYR A 89 -8.68 4.98 0.91
C TYR A 89 -8.54 3.62 1.59
N MET A 90 -7.54 2.81 1.23
CA MET A 90 -7.27 1.53 1.88
C MET A 90 -7.12 1.67 3.40
N LEU A 91 -6.51 2.76 3.90
CA LEU A 91 -6.36 3.03 5.34
C LEU A 91 -7.68 3.21 6.11
N THR A 92 -8.78 3.44 5.39
CA THR A 92 -10.12 3.68 5.95
C THR A 92 -10.99 2.43 5.96
N LEU A 93 -10.54 1.35 5.33
CA LEU A 93 -11.28 0.09 5.26
C LEU A 93 -11.27 -0.62 6.61
N LYS A 94 -12.40 -1.25 6.95
CA LYS A 94 -12.50 -2.07 8.16
C LYS A 94 -11.52 -3.26 8.05
N PRO A 95 -10.51 -3.37 8.92
CA PRO A 95 -9.57 -4.48 8.89
C PRO A 95 -10.18 -5.76 9.49
N HIS A 96 -9.54 -6.89 9.23
CA HIS A 96 -9.74 -8.10 10.06
C HIS A 96 -9.03 -7.90 11.41
N ASP A 97 -9.44 -8.65 12.44
CA ASP A 97 -8.89 -8.49 13.79
C ASP A 97 -7.36 -8.67 13.83
N GLU A 98 -6.84 -9.60 13.03
CA GLU A 98 -5.40 -9.86 12.88
C GLU A 98 -4.61 -8.72 12.23
N ASP A 99 -5.29 -7.81 11.53
CA ASP A 99 -4.72 -6.69 10.80
C ASP A 99 -4.81 -5.37 11.58
N LEU A 100 -5.57 -5.31 12.69
CA LEU A 100 -5.81 -4.07 13.46
C LEU A 100 -4.52 -3.34 13.83
N GLN A 101 -3.61 -4.02 14.54
CA GLN A 101 -2.33 -3.45 14.95
C GLN A 101 -1.45 -3.09 13.74
N SER A 102 -1.53 -3.89 12.67
CA SER A 102 -0.72 -3.65 11.46
C SER A 102 -1.19 -2.40 10.72
N LEU A 103 -2.50 -2.18 10.64
CA LEU A 103 -3.11 -0.98 10.07
C LEU A 103 -2.68 0.28 10.84
N GLU A 104 -2.62 0.23 12.18
CA GLU A 104 -2.17 1.36 12.99
C GLU A 104 -0.78 1.85 12.60
N TYR A 105 0.16 0.95 12.28
CA TYR A 105 1.49 1.33 11.80
C TYR A 105 1.46 2.10 10.47
N PHE A 106 0.55 1.75 9.57
CA PHE A 106 0.40 2.45 8.28
C PHE A 106 -0.36 3.78 8.42
N GLN A 107 -1.38 3.84 9.28
CA GLN A 107 -2.05 5.08 9.62
C GLN A 107 -1.09 6.06 10.30
N MET A 108 -0.27 5.58 11.23
CA MET A 108 0.79 6.36 11.87
C MET A 108 1.81 6.86 10.86
N ALA A 109 2.19 6.04 9.87
CA ALA A 109 3.09 6.46 8.80
C ALA A 109 2.50 7.63 8.01
N TYR A 110 1.25 7.48 7.56
CA TYR A 110 0.53 8.54 6.86
C TYR A 110 0.44 9.82 7.70
N HIS A 111 0.08 9.71 8.97
CA HIS A 111 -0.02 10.85 9.87
C HIS A 111 1.32 11.56 10.09
N ARG A 112 2.42 10.83 10.23
CA ARG A 112 3.78 11.41 10.31
C ARG A 112 4.11 12.26 9.08
N GLY A 113 3.68 11.83 7.90
CA GLY A 113 3.82 12.61 6.67
C GLY A 113 3.02 13.91 6.71
N GLN A 114 1.80 13.88 7.23
CA GLN A 114 0.96 15.06 7.38
C GLN A 114 1.58 16.09 8.35
N LEU A 115 2.22 15.63 9.43
CA LEU A 115 2.84 16.49 10.44
C LEU A 115 4.22 17.01 10.02
N GLY A 116 5.08 16.12 9.51
CA GLY A 116 6.50 16.41 9.24
C GLY A 116 6.79 16.91 7.82
N GLY A 117 5.79 16.90 6.93
CA GLY A 117 5.98 17.24 5.52
C GLY A 117 6.96 16.30 4.80
N ILE A 118 7.45 16.72 3.64
CA ILE A 118 8.21 15.87 2.70
C ILE A 118 9.52 15.35 3.32
N PHE A 119 10.16 16.13 4.19
CA PHE A 119 11.48 15.81 4.72
C PHE A 119 11.44 14.85 5.92
N GLY A 120 10.33 14.83 6.69
CA GLY A 120 10.24 14.00 7.90
C GLY A 120 10.15 12.50 7.65
N CYS A 121 9.66 12.06 6.49
CA CYS A 121 9.41 10.63 6.25
C CYS A 121 10.67 9.77 6.25
N LYS A 122 11.82 10.32 5.83
CA LYS A 122 13.08 9.57 5.84
C LYS A 122 13.66 9.41 7.25
N GLU A 123 13.35 10.34 8.15
CA GLU A 123 13.74 10.25 9.57
C GLU A 123 12.98 9.12 10.27
N TYR A 124 11.69 8.96 9.96
CA TYR A 124 10.86 7.90 10.53
C TYR A 124 11.07 6.52 9.91
N TYR A 125 11.47 6.47 8.64
CA TYR A 125 11.64 5.24 7.86
C TYR A 125 13.00 5.18 7.15
N PRO A 126 14.11 5.21 7.91
CA PRO A 126 15.46 5.35 7.34
C PRO A 126 15.95 4.10 6.60
N MET A 127 15.34 2.94 6.84
CA MET A 127 15.80 1.68 6.24
C MET A 127 15.43 1.53 4.77
N CYS A 128 14.47 2.31 4.26
CA CYS A 128 14.09 2.20 2.86
C CYS A 128 15.17 2.88 2.00
N PRO A 129 15.88 2.17 1.11
CA PRO A 129 16.96 2.77 0.32
C PRO A 129 16.44 3.56 -0.89
N PHE A 130 15.12 3.51 -1.16
CA PHE A 130 14.50 4.09 -2.34
C PHE A 130 13.77 5.40 -2.03
N ASP A 131 13.58 6.23 -3.06
CA ASP A 131 12.74 7.41 -3.02
C ASP A 131 11.27 7.07 -3.25
N ALA A 132 10.36 7.81 -2.63
CA ALA A 132 8.93 7.53 -2.72
C ALA A 132 8.39 7.67 -4.15
N GLN A 133 8.95 8.58 -4.95
CA GLN A 133 8.61 8.71 -6.38
C GLN A 133 8.92 7.44 -7.17
N LEU A 134 10.06 6.79 -6.88
CA LEU A 134 10.42 5.52 -7.52
C LEU A 134 9.46 4.41 -7.09
N LEU A 135 9.19 4.29 -5.80
CA LEU A 135 8.24 3.30 -5.27
C LEU A 135 6.85 3.44 -5.91
N PHE A 136 6.37 4.68 -6.05
CA PHE A 136 5.07 4.94 -6.67
C PHE A 136 5.06 4.63 -8.17
N ARG A 137 6.13 4.92 -8.90
CA ARG A 137 6.28 4.50 -10.31
C ARG A 137 6.26 2.98 -10.46
N LEU A 138 6.91 2.26 -9.55
CA LEU A 138 6.88 0.80 -9.53
C LEU A 138 5.48 0.27 -9.27
N ILE A 139 4.72 0.87 -8.33
CA ILE A 139 3.31 0.54 -8.12
C ILE A 139 2.49 0.74 -9.39
N GLN A 140 2.63 1.88 -10.06
CA GLN A 140 1.91 2.13 -11.32
C GLN A 140 2.27 1.10 -12.38
N TYR A 141 3.55 0.80 -12.55
CA TYR A 141 4.02 -0.23 -13.47
C TYR A 141 3.42 -1.62 -13.16
N LEU A 142 3.38 -2.00 -11.87
CA LEU A 142 2.81 -3.28 -11.44
C LEU A 142 1.29 -3.35 -11.68
N ILE A 143 0.58 -2.23 -11.52
CA ILE A 143 -0.86 -2.14 -11.82
C ILE A 143 -1.11 -2.32 -13.33
N ASP A 144 -0.28 -1.72 -14.18
CA ASP A 144 -0.47 -1.71 -15.64
C ASP A 144 -0.09 -3.04 -16.31
N LYS A 145 0.70 -3.89 -15.65
CA LYS A 145 1.26 -5.13 -16.21
C LYS A 145 0.61 -6.43 -15.73
N GLN A 146 -0.38 -6.34 -14.84
CA GLN A 146 -1.10 -7.48 -14.28
C GLN A 146 -2.40 -7.72 -15.04
#